data_AF-A0AAE2ZVI0-F1
#
_entry.id   AF-A0AAE2ZVI0-F1
#
_cell.length_a   1.000
_cell.length_b   1.000
_cell.length_c   1.000
_cell.angle_alpha   90.00
_cell.angle_beta   90.00
_cell.angle_gamma   90.00
#
_symmetry.space_group_name_H-M   'P 1'
#
loop_
_entity.id
_entity.type
_entity.pdbx_description
1 polymer ?
#
loop_
_entity_poly.entity_id
_entity_poly.type
_entity_poly.pdbx_seq_one_letter_code
_entity_poly.pdbx_strand_id
1 'polypeptide(L)'
;MKRKEFKENLFATLNNPVDGMSYDEKMILVHSLLVDYEKDNEEKRDTSNKGGKWTDEELKIILSDAPTKENCVKYARLFKRGYGSIEQIYRWAMTATKEMSEDRKNDSFILQVKRIAKELGIRG
;
A
#
# COMPACT_ATOMS: atom_id res chain seq x y z
N MET A 1 23.72 3.71 -16.30
CA MET A 1 24.39 4.09 -15.04
C MET A 1 24.73 2.84 -14.27
N LYS A 2 25.96 2.70 -13.77
CA LYS A 2 26.37 1.58 -12.91
C LYS A 2 25.85 1.77 -11.48
N ARG A 3 25.77 0.70 -10.69
CA ARG A 3 25.31 0.76 -9.28
C ARG A 3 26.08 1.79 -8.44
N LYS A 4 27.41 1.89 -8.63
CA LYS A 4 28.26 2.87 -7.94
C LYS A 4 27.86 4.30 -8.28
N GLU A 5 27.78 4.61 -9.58
CA GLU A 5 27.37 5.92 -10.10
C GLU A 5 25.97 6.32 -9.61
N PHE A 6 25.03 5.36 -9.57
CA PHE A 6 23.67 5.61 -9.06
C PHE A 6 23.68 6.00 -7.59
N LYS A 7 24.44 5.27 -6.76
CA LYS A 7 24.59 5.59 -5.34
C LYS A 7 25.20 6.98 -5.15
N GLU A 8 26.28 7.29 -5.87
CA GLU A 8 26.95 8.60 -5.79
C GLU A 8 26.01 9.75 -6.18
N ASN A 9 25.26 9.60 -7.28
CA ASN A 9 24.30 10.61 -7.73
C ASN A 9 23.11 10.77 -6.77
N LEU A 10 22.58 9.67 -6.23
CA LEU A 10 21.50 9.71 -5.25
C LEU A 10 21.97 10.42 -3.98
N PHE A 11 23.16 10.08 -3.48
CA PHE A 11 23.68 10.66 -2.24
C PHE A 11 24.02 12.14 -2.43
N ALA A 12 24.57 12.53 -3.58
CA ALA A 12 24.75 13.94 -3.93
C ALA A 12 23.41 14.69 -3.91
N THR A 13 22.35 14.10 -4.45
CA THR A 13 21.00 14.68 -4.42
C THR A 13 20.47 14.82 -2.98
N LEU A 14 20.65 13.79 -2.15
CA LEU A 14 20.25 13.78 -0.74
C LEU A 14 21.09 14.72 0.14
N ASN A 15 22.21 15.25 -0.31
CA ASN A 15 23.00 16.23 0.43
C ASN A 15 22.58 17.68 0.17
N ASN A 16 21.79 17.96 -0.87
CA ASN A 16 21.34 19.33 -1.15
C ASN A 16 20.37 19.84 -0.08
N PRO A 17 20.47 21.09 0.40
CA PRO A 17 19.44 21.67 1.26
C PRO A 17 18.10 21.75 0.51
N VAL A 18 17.00 21.54 1.21
CA VAL A 18 15.64 21.62 0.65
C VAL A 18 14.82 22.51 1.57
N ASP A 19 14.37 23.66 1.07
CA ASP A 19 13.41 24.58 1.73
C ASP A 19 13.68 24.88 3.22
N GLY A 20 14.96 24.91 3.63
CA GLY A 20 15.35 25.13 5.04
C GLY A 20 14.98 23.99 5.99
N MET A 21 14.55 22.83 5.48
CA MET A 21 14.22 21.65 6.28
C MET A 21 15.42 21.16 7.09
N SER A 22 15.14 20.69 8.30
CA SER A 22 16.08 19.88 9.07
C SER A 22 16.34 18.54 8.38
N TYR A 23 17.39 17.85 8.83
CA TYR A 23 17.70 16.52 8.32
C TYR A 23 16.53 15.54 8.48
N ASP A 24 15.89 15.52 9.66
CA ASP A 24 14.80 14.58 9.95
C ASP A 24 13.55 14.86 9.11
N GLU A 25 13.15 16.13 8.98
CA GLU A 25 12.04 16.54 8.09
C GLU A 25 12.31 16.15 6.64
N LYS A 26 13.55 16.36 6.18
CA LYS A 26 13.96 15.95 4.84
C LYS A 26 13.89 14.44 4.67
N MET A 27 14.30 13.65 5.66
CA MET A 27 14.22 12.19 5.56
C MET A 27 12.77 11.70 5.52
N ILE A 28 11.85 12.33 6.27
CA ILE A 28 10.42 12.06 6.17
C ILE A 28 9.92 12.34 4.75
N LEU A 29 10.27 13.50 4.16
CA LEU A 29 9.92 13.83 2.79
C LEU A 29 10.48 12.80 1.78
N VAL A 30 11.76 12.45 1.90
CA VAL A 30 12.42 11.47 1.02
C VAL A 30 11.72 10.11 1.09
N HIS A 31 11.35 9.66 2.29
CA HIS A 31 10.59 8.42 2.45
C HIS A 31 9.21 8.50 1.77
N SER A 32 8.48 9.59 1.96
CA SER A 32 7.19 9.80 1.28
C SER A 32 7.35 9.79 -0.25
N LEU A 33 8.35 10.51 -0.78
CA LEU A 33 8.60 10.57 -2.22
C LEU A 33 8.99 9.21 -2.81
N LEU A 34 9.75 8.39 -2.08
CA LEU A 34 10.07 7.04 -2.52
C LEU A 34 8.82 6.18 -2.63
N VAL A 35 7.93 6.25 -1.64
CA VAL A 35 6.66 5.52 -1.62
C VAL A 35 5.75 5.98 -2.75
N ASP A 36 5.62 7.31 -2.95
CA ASP A 36 4.82 7.88 -4.04
C ASP A 36 5.40 7.48 -5.40
N TYR A 37 6.73 7.51 -5.57
CA TYR A 37 7.38 7.03 -6.79
C TYR A 37 7.09 5.54 -7.06
N GLU A 38 7.18 4.66 -6.05
CA GLU A 38 6.83 3.23 -6.23
C GLU A 38 5.35 3.00 -6.54
N LYS A 39 4.47 3.81 -5.95
CA LYS A 39 3.03 3.78 -6.21
C LYS A 39 2.71 4.21 -7.65
N ASP A 40 3.27 5.32 -8.11
CA ASP A 40 2.96 5.93 -9.40
C ASP A 40 3.61 5.18 -10.58
N ASN A 41 4.57 4.30 -10.31
CA ASN A 41 5.27 3.49 -11.30
C ASN A 41 4.92 1.99 -11.18
N GLU A 42 3.65 1.68 -10.90
CA GLU A 42 3.15 0.31 -10.74
C GLU A 42 3.49 -0.59 -11.95
N GLU A 43 3.47 -0.04 -13.16
CA GLU A 43 3.77 -0.74 -14.41
C GLU A 43 5.20 -1.27 -14.50
N LYS A 44 6.12 -0.77 -13.67
CA LYS A 44 7.50 -1.25 -13.58
C LYS A 44 7.67 -2.44 -12.62
N ARG A 45 6.63 -2.78 -11.85
CA ARG A 45 6.63 -3.91 -10.90
C ARG A 45 6.04 -5.18 -11.50
N ASP A 46 6.39 -6.32 -10.94
CA ASP A 46 5.67 -7.57 -11.23
C ASP A 46 4.26 -7.50 -10.63
N THR A 47 3.26 -7.42 -11.51
CA THR A 47 1.84 -7.44 -11.15
C THR A 47 1.11 -8.65 -11.72
N SER A 48 1.81 -9.77 -11.90
CA SER A 48 1.28 -11.00 -12.53
C SER A 48 0.01 -11.56 -11.88
N ASN A 49 -0.27 -11.23 -10.61
CA ASN A 49 -1.48 -11.68 -9.92
C ASN A 49 -2.64 -10.66 -9.99
N LYS A 50 -2.50 -9.53 -10.70
CA LYS A 50 -3.54 -8.49 -10.80
C LYS A 50 -4.86 -9.09 -11.32
N GLY A 51 -5.97 -8.76 -10.66
CA GLY A 51 -7.31 -9.29 -10.99
C GLY A 51 -7.63 -10.68 -10.42
N GLY A 52 -6.67 -11.38 -9.81
CA GLY A 52 -6.94 -12.67 -9.14
C GLY A 52 -7.81 -12.53 -7.89
N LYS A 53 -8.35 -13.65 -7.39
CA LYS A 53 -9.02 -13.69 -6.08
C LYS A 53 -7.98 -13.56 -4.96
N TRP A 54 -8.40 -13.04 -3.80
CA TRP A 54 -7.57 -12.98 -2.59
C TRP A 54 -7.79 -14.21 -1.72
N THR A 55 -6.74 -14.76 -1.12
CA THR A 55 -6.90 -15.79 -0.08
C THR A 55 -7.15 -15.14 1.28
N ASP A 56 -7.71 -15.91 2.21
CA ASP A 56 -7.94 -15.43 3.57
C ASP A 56 -6.62 -15.12 4.29
N GLU A 57 -5.56 -15.89 4.02
CA GLU A 57 -4.21 -15.67 4.55
C GLU A 57 -3.60 -14.36 4.04
N GLU A 58 -3.73 -14.07 2.74
CA GLU A 58 -3.26 -12.80 2.17
C GLU A 58 -3.98 -11.62 2.82
N LEU A 59 -5.31 -11.71 3.00
CA LEU A 59 -6.10 -10.68 3.68
C LEU A 59 -5.70 -10.52 5.14
N LYS A 60 -5.43 -11.61 5.86
CA LYS A 60 -4.95 -11.58 7.25
C LYS A 60 -3.61 -10.86 7.37
N ILE A 61 -2.68 -11.18 6.47
CA ILE A 61 -1.37 -10.52 6.44
C ILE A 61 -1.53 -9.02 6.20
N ILE A 62 -2.33 -8.62 5.21
CA ILE A 62 -2.57 -7.21 4.88
C ILE A 62 -3.21 -6.47 6.07
N LEU A 63 -4.29 -7.03 6.62
CA LEU A 63 -5.07 -6.38 7.67
C LEU A 63 -4.41 -6.42 9.06
N SER A 64 -3.31 -7.16 9.24
CA SER A 64 -2.53 -7.14 10.48
C SER A 64 -1.71 -5.87 10.65
N ASP A 65 -1.47 -5.14 9.56
CA ASP A 65 -0.72 -3.88 9.57
C ASP A 65 -1.65 -2.67 9.35
N ALA A 66 -1.21 -1.48 9.80
CA ALA A 66 -1.96 -0.24 9.63
C ALA A 66 -2.11 0.16 8.15
N PRO A 67 -3.21 0.86 7.77
CA PRO A 67 -3.53 1.24 6.39
C PRO A 67 -2.71 2.45 5.90
N THR A 68 -1.38 2.31 5.82
CA THR A 68 -0.48 3.36 5.31
C THR A 68 -0.11 3.14 3.85
N LYS A 69 0.39 4.19 3.17
CA LYS A 69 0.87 4.08 1.78
C LYS A 69 2.02 3.07 1.67
N GLU A 70 2.92 3.07 2.65
CA GLU A 70 4.08 2.18 2.76
C GLU A 70 3.62 0.72 2.80
N ASN A 71 2.65 0.40 3.66
CA ASN A 71 2.11 -0.95 3.77
C ASN A 71 1.34 -1.36 2.51
N CYS A 72 0.61 -0.43 1.89
CA CYS A 72 -0.03 -0.69 0.60
C CYS A 72 0.99 -1.04 -0.50
N VAL A 73 2.11 -0.31 -0.61
CA VAL A 73 3.19 -0.62 -1.56
C VAL A 73 3.88 -1.94 -1.19
N LYS A 74 4.17 -2.17 0.09
CA LYS A 74 4.77 -3.41 0.63
C LYS A 74 3.96 -4.63 0.17
N TYR A 75 2.64 -4.62 0.36
CA TYR A 75 1.77 -5.74 0.03
C TYR A 75 1.46 -5.85 -1.46
N ALA A 76 1.35 -4.73 -2.17
CA ALA A 76 1.26 -4.74 -3.63
C ALA A 76 2.46 -5.45 -4.25
N ARG A 77 3.68 -5.19 -3.75
CA ARG A 77 4.90 -5.89 -4.18
C ARG A 77 4.91 -7.35 -3.75
N LEU A 78 4.61 -7.63 -2.48
CA LEU A 78 4.65 -8.99 -1.92
C LEU A 78 3.73 -9.95 -2.69
N PHE A 79 2.49 -9.52 -2.95
CA PHE A 79 1.47 -10.35 -3.59
C PHE A 79 1.40 -10.17 -5.11
N LYS A 80 2.26 -9.33 -5.70
CA LYS A 80 2.28 -9.02 -7.14
C LYS A 80 0.94 -8.46 -7.63
N ARG A 81 0.42 -7.50 -6.87
CA ARG A 81 -0.90 -6.86 -7.07
C ARG A 81 -0.74 -5.36 -7.28
N GLY A 82 -1.87 -4.74 -7.62
CA GLY A 82 -1.93 -3.30 -7.73
C GLY A 82 -2.11 -2.62 -6.36
N TYR A 83 -1.48 -1.46 -6.18
CA TYR A 83 -1.57 -0.66 -4.96
C TYR A 83 -3.03 -0.37 -4.58
N GLY A 84 -3.85 0.03 -5.55
CA GLY A 84 -5.26 0.36 -5.33
C GLY A 84 -6.12 -0.83 -4.89
N SER A 85 -5.69 -2.07 -5.12
CA SER A 85 -6.40 -3.25 -4.60
C SER A 85 -6.14 -3.47 -3.11
N ILE A 86 -4.93 -3.12 -2.62
CA ILE A 86 -4.61 -3.15 -1.18
C ILE A 86 -5.37 -2.05 -0.44
N GLU A 87 -5.41 -0.84 -1.01
CA GLU A 87 -6.20 0.26 -0.44
C GLU A 87 -7.69 -0.09 -0.31
N GLN A 88 -8.25 -0.81 -1.29
CA GLN A 88 -9.63 -1.27 -1.21
C GLN A 88 -9.85 -2.27 -0.08
N ILE A 89 -8.90 -3.16 0.20
CA ILE A 89 -8.98 -4.10 1.33
C ILE A 89 -9.09 -3.31 2.64
N TYR A 90 -8.19 -2.36 2.87
CA TYR A 90 -8.25 -1.53 4.08
C TYR A 90 -9.54 -0.71 4.16
N ARG A 91 -9.97 -0.11 3.05
CA ARG A 91 -11.21 0.66 2.99
C ARG A 91 -12.40 -0.20 3.37
N TRP A 92 -12.59 -1.36 2.74
CA TRP A 92 -13.73 -2.23 3.02
C TRP A 92 -13.68 -2.87 4.40
N ALA A 93 -12.50 -3.12 4.96
CA ALA A 93 -12.39 -3.54 6.35
C ALA A 93 -13.01 -2.48 7.29
N MET A 94 -12.79 -1.20 7.02
CA MET A 94 -13.22 -0.07 7.87
C MET A 94 -14.59 0.54 7.54
N THR A 95 -15.13 0.35 6.32
CA THR A 95 -16.44 0.94 5.93
C THR A 95 -17.60 0.26 6.64
N ALA A 96 -18.41 0.98 7.42
CA ALA A 96 -19.55 0.36 8.10
C ALA A 96 -20.58 -0.24 7.14
N THR A 97 -21.07 -1.44 7.42
CA THR A 97 -22.04 -2.13 6.55
C THR A 97 -23.30 -1.31 6.27
N LYS A 98 -23.71 -0.47 7.24
CA LYS A 98 -24.85 0.46 7.08
C LYS A 98 -24.63 1.54 6.03
N GLU A 99 -23.39 1.88 5.71
CA GLU A 99 -22.99 2.91 4.74
C GLU A 99 -22.81 2.33 3.32
N MET A 100 -22.93 1.01 3.18
CA MET A 100 -22.77 0.31 1.92
C MET A 100 -24.10 0.25 1.15
N SER A 101 -24.04 0.33 -0.18
CA SER A 101 -25.18 0.00 -1.04
C SER A 101 -25.48 -1.50 -1.02
N GLU A 102 -26.70 -1.89 -1.42
CA GLU A 102 -27.11 -3.31 -1.46
C GLU A 102 -26.20 -4.16 -2.35
N ASP A 103 -25.80 -3.66 -3.52
CA ASP A 103 -24.87 -4.38 -4.40
C ASP A 103 -23.54 -4.68 -3.71
N ARG A 104 -23.03 -3.72 -2.93
CA ARG A 104 -21.75 -3.87 -2.21
C ARG A 104 -21.87 -4.80 -1.01
N LYS A 105 -23.04 -4.88 -0.38
CA LYS A 105 -23.29 -5.85 0.71
C LYS A 105 -23.27 -7.30 0.23
N ASN A 106 -23.54 -7.53 -1.06
CA ASN A 106 -23.58 -8.86 -1.66
C ASN A 106 -22.30 -9.20 -2.46
N ASP A 107 -21.35 -8.27 -2.54
CA ASP A 107 -20.07 -8.48 -3.23
C ASP A 107 -19.21 -9.49 -2.47
N SER A 108 -18.86 -10.59 -3.15
CA SER A 108 -18.12 -11.71 -2.54
C SER A 108 -16.74 -11.30 -1.98
N PHE A 109 -16.05 -10.36 -2.62
CA PHE A 109 -14.75 -9.89 -2.17
C PHE A 109 -14.91 -9.02 -0.91
N ILE A 110 -15.91 -8.12 -0.91
CA ILE A 110 -16.16 -7.26 0.26
C ILE A 110 -16.59 -8.09 1.47
N LEU A 111 -17.46 -9.09 1.26
CA LEU A 111 -17.87 -10.02 2.30
C LEU A 111 -16.68 -10.79 2.89
N GLN A 112 -15.76 -11.25 2.05
CA GLN A 112 -14.53 -11.91 2.48
C GLN A 112 -13.68 -10.97 3.35
N VAL A 113 -13.40 -9.75 2.86
CA VAL A 113 -12.63 -8.74 3.62
C VAL A 113 -13.28 -8.44 4.97
N LYS A 114 -14.60 -8.24 5.00
CA LYS A 114 -15.36 -7.98 6.23
C LYS A 114 -15.28 -9.13 7.23
N ARG A 115 -15.40 -10.37 6.75
CA ARG A 115 -15.25 -11.57 7.59
C ARG A 115 -13.86 -11.60 8.23
N ILE A 116 -12.80 -11.41 7.44
CA ILE A 116 -11.42 -11.45 7.93
C ILE A 116 -11.12 -10.29 8.89
N ALA A 117 -11.61 -9.07 8.58
CA ALA A 117 -11.49 -7.93 9.48
C ALA A 117 -12.12 -8.22 10.86
N LYS A 118 -13.30 -8.84 10.87
CA LYS A 118 -13.98 -9.26 12.12
C LYS A 118 -13.18 -10.31 12.89
N GLU A 119 -12.58 -11.29 12.21
CA GLU A 119 -11.71 -12.30 12.84
C GLU A 119 -10.50 -11.66 13.54
N LEU A 120 -9.97 -10.58 12.98
CA LEU A 120 -8.85 -9.82 13.55
C LEU A 120 -9.28 -8.76 14.59
N GLY A 121 -10.57 -8.67 14.90
CA GLY A 121 -11.10 -7.69 15.86
C GLY A 121 -11.21 -6.26 15.32
N ILE A 122 -11.03 -6.06 14.02
CA ILE A 122 -11.22 -4.76 13.36
C ILE A 122 -12.72 -4.51 13.24
N ARG A 123 -13.18 -3.37 13.80
CA ARG A 123 -14.59 -2.96 13.76
C ARG A 123 -14.76 -1.84 12.75
N GLY A 124 -15.19 -2.20 11.54
CA GLY A 124 -15.69 -1.27 10.52
C GLY A 124 -17.18 -1.41 10.36
#